data_AF-A0A120HBP6-F1
#
_entry.id   AF-A0A120HBP6-F1
#
_cell.length_a   1.000
_cell.length_b   1.000
_cell.length_c   1.000
_cell.angle_alpha   90.00
_cell.angle_beta   90.00
_cell.angle_gamma   90.00
#
_symmetry.space_group_name_H-M   'P 1'
#
loop_
_entity.id
_entity.type
_entity.pdbx_description
1 polymer ?
#
loop_
_entity_poly.entity_id
_entity_poly.type
_entity_poly.pdbx_seq_one_letter_code
_entity_poly.pdbx_strand_id
1 'polypeptide(L)'
;PVGFGGLAGRDRATGYGVVTNIKKWAEKENVDLKGKKFVVQGFGNVGYWTAHFMKKEGAILIAVQDHTGSIYNENGIDPEALLAHAKENQGGIKGFGGAEELENEKFFSTPCDILIPAALGNQITVDNADGIQTTLIAEGANGPTDSAAEEILLKKGITI
;
A
#
# COMPACT_ATOMS: atom_id res chain seq x y z
N PRO A 1 -0.24 -11.94 23.70
CA PRO A 1 -1.70 -11.62 23.68
C PRO A 1 -2.04 -10.63 24.79
N VAL A 2 -3.13 -9.85 24.67
CA VAL A 2 -3.50 -8.84 25.69
C VAL A 2 -3.65 -9.48 27.09
N GLY A 3 -4.16 -10.71 27.16
CA GLY A 3 -4.26 -11.49 28.41
C GLY A 3 -2.93 -11.99 29.01
N PHE A 4 -1.79 -11.74 28.36
CA PHE A 4 -0.44 -12.11 28.83
C PHE A 4 0.53 -10.91 28.77
N GLY A 5 0.04 -9.69 29.02
CA GLY A 5 0.88 -8.48 29.05
C GLY A 5 1.18 -7.86 27.69
N GLY A 6 0.46 -8.24 26.64
CA GLY A 6 0.54 -7.58 25.33
C GLY A 6 -0.14 -6.20 25.34
N LEU A 7 0.52 -5.20 24.76
CA LEU A 7 -0.05 -3.85 24.62
C LEU A 7 -1.24 -3.85 23.65
N ALA A 8 -2.34 -3.19 24.04
CA ALA A 8 -3.46 -2.94 23.16
C ALA A 8 -3.01 -2.08 21.96
N GLY A 9 -3.33 -2.51 20.74
CA GLY A 9 -2.97 -1.81 19.51
C GLY A 9 -1.61 -2.17 18.91
N ARG A 10 -0.88 -3.15 19.49
CA ARG A 10 0.36 -3.68 18.89
C ARG A 10 0.14 -4.24 17.48
N ASP A 11 -1.03 -4.83 17.25
CA ASP A 11 -1.45 -5.35 15.94
C ASP A 11 -1.49 -4.26 14.87
N ARG A 12 -2.02 -3.08 15.19
CA ARG A 12 -2.18 -1.97 14.23
C ARG A 12 -1.00 -0.99 14.15
N ALA A 13 -0.02 -1.12 15.03
CA ALA A 13 1.03 -0.12 15.24
C ALA A 13 1.86 0.18 13.97
N THR A 14 2.30 -0.84 13.24
CA THR A 14 3.14 -0.65 12.05
C THR A 14 2.39 0.06 10.93
N GLY A 15 1.17 -0.39 10.60
CA GLY A 15 0.35 0.27 9.58
C GLY A 15 -0.03 1.71 9.97
N TYR A 16 -0.30 1.95 11.25
CA TYR A 16 -0.49 3.31 11.76
C TYR A 16 0.77 4.18 11.64
N GLY A 17 1.95 3.59 11.85
CA GLY A 17 3.23 4.27 11.67
C GLY A 17 3.46 4.71 10.23
N VAL A 18 3.17 3.85 9.25
CA VAL A 18 3.23 4.18 7.81
C VAL A 18 2.34 5.39 7.52
N VAL A 19 1.07 5.35 7.94
CA VAL A 19 0.15 6.49 7.73
C VAL A 19 0.61 7.75 8.45
N THR A 20 1.19 7.62 9.64
CA THR A 20 1.74 8.78 10.37
C THR A 20 2.86 9.46 9.59
N ASN A 21 3.74 8.70 8.93
CA ASN A 21 4.79 9.25 8.08
C ASN A 21 4.22 9.90 6.83
N ILE A 22 3.24 9.27 6.18
CA ILE A 22 2.52 9.84 5.04
C ILE A 22 1.88 11.19 5.42
N LYS A 23 1.25 11.28 6.59
CA LYS A 23 0.64 12.53 7.09
C LYS A 23 1.67 13.63 7.30
N LYS A 24 2.82 13.32 7.91
CA LYS A 24 3.91 14.29 8.09
C LYS A 24 4.48 14.77 6.76
N TRP A 25 4.62 13.87 5.79
CA TRP A 25 4.99 14.24 4.43
C TRP A 25 3.94 15.16 3.80
N ALA A 26 2.66 14.81 3.90
CA ALA A 26 1.57 15.59 3.34
C ALA A 26 1.48 16.99 3.96
N GLU A 27 1.68 17.11 5.27
CA GLU A 27 1.78 18.40 5.98
C GLU A 27 2.96 19.25 5.47
N LYS A 28 4.12 18.64 5.28
CA LYS A 28 5.33 19.32 4.79
C LYS A 28 5.16 19.80 3.35
N GLU A 29 4.57 18.99 2.49
CA GLU A 29 4.38 19.29 1.06
C GLU A 29 3.05 20.03 0.77
N ASN A 30 2.29 20.38 1.81
CA ASN A 30 0.98 21.05 1.72
C ASN A 30 -0.02 20.29 0.81
N VAL A 31 -0.09 18.97 0.97
CA VAL A 31 -0.96 18.05 0.25
C VAL A 31 -2.13 17.63 1.13
N ASP A 32 -3.36 17.71 0.62
CA ASP A 32 -4.54 17.07 1.24
C ASP A 32 -4.61 15.60 0.81
N LEU A 33 -4.73 14.68 1.77
CA LEU A 33 -4.88 13.24 1.52
C LEU A 33 -6.29 12.88 1.03
N LYS A 34 -7.28 13.74 1.26
CA LYS A 34 -8.65 13.47 0.83
C LYS A 34 -8.74 13.38 -0.70
N GLY A 35 -9.27 12.26 -1.18
CA GLY A 35 -9.40 11.96 -2.61
C GLY A 35 -8.10 11.50 -3.29
N LYS A 36 -6.98 11.41 -2.56
CA LYS A 36 -5.72 10.90 -3.10
C LYS A 36 -5.81 9.40 -3.35
N LYS A 37 -5.35 8.97 -4.51
CA LYS A 37 -5.34 7.57 -4.90
C LYS A 37 -4.09 6.90 -4.37
N PHE A 38 -4.24 5.75 -3.74
CA PHE A 38 -3.11 4.97 -3.26
C PHE A 38 -3.24 3.50 -3.63
N VAL A 39 -2.10 2.83 -3.72
CA VAL A 39 -2.00 1.39 -3.96
C VAL A 39 -1.17 0.74 -2.86
N VAL A 40 -1.50 -0.50 -2.50
CA VAL A 40 -0.83 -1.24 -1.42
C VAL A 40 -0.36 -2.60 -1.92
N GLN A 41 0.95 -2.83 -1.82
CA GLN A 41 1.50 -4.16 -2.00
C GLN A 41 1.51 -4.90 -0.65
N GLY A 42 0.91 -6.09 -0.62
CA GLY A 42 0.74 -6.92 0.56
C GLY A 42 -0.50 -6.52 1.36
N PHE A 43 -1.48 -7.42 1.46
CA PHE A 43 -2.70 -7.21 2.26
C PHE A 43 -2.70 -7.98 3.59
N GLY A 44 -1.50 -8.18 4.16
CA GLY A 44 -1.33 -8.72 5.51
C GLY A 44 -1.61 -7.66 6.58
N ASN A 45 -1.07 -7.88 7.79
CA ASN A 45 -1.32 -6.97 8.92
C ASN A 45 -0.93 -5.50 8.63
N VAL A 46 0.26 -5.25 8.08
CA VAL A 46 0.72 -3.88 7.80
C VAL A 46 -0.14 -3.23 6.70
N GLY A 47 -0.32 -3.90 5.57
CA GLY A 47 -1.07 -3.36 4.44
C GLY A 47 -2.54 -3.11 4.74
N TYR A 48 -3.23 -4.04 5.41
CA TYR A 48 -4.63 -3.84 5.82
C TYR A 48 -4.76 -2.63 6.75
N TRP A 49 -3.95 -2.56 7.81
CA TRP A 49 -4.06 -1.44 8.76
C TRP A 49 -3.69 -0.11 8.11
N THR A 50 -2.72 -0.10 7.19
CA THR A 50 -2.38 1.09 6.40
C THR A 50 -3.57 1.53 5.55
N ALA A 51 -4.18 0.61 4.79
CA ALA A 51 -5.35 0.90 3.97
C ALA A 51 -6.54 1.40 4.80
N HIS A 52 -6.79 0.78 5.96
CA HIS A 52 -7.83 1.18 6.90
C HIS A 52 -7.64 2.63 7.40
N PHE A 53 -6.41 3.00 7.79
CA PHE A 53 -6.13 4.36 8.27
C PHE A 53 -6.09 5.38 7.14
N MET A 54 -5.54 5.05 5.97
CA MET A 54 -5.58 5.93 4.78
C MET A 54 -7.02 6.27 4.37
N LYS A 55 -7.93 5.29 4.39
CA LYS A 55 -9.36 5.53 4.15
C LYS A 55 -9.97 6.53 5.14
N LYS A 56 -9.57 6.50 6.41
CA LYS A 56 -10.03 7.46 7.42
C LYS A 56 -9.56 8.89 7.17
N GLU A 57 -8.42 9.04 6.51
CA GLU A 57 -7.92 10.34 6.01
C GLU A 57 -8.60 10.76 4.68
N GLY A 58 -9.52 9.94 4.15
CA GLY A 58 -10.26 10.22 2.92
C GLY A 58 -9.55 9.83 1.63
N ALA A 59 -8.42 9.12 1.72
CA ALA A 59 -7.73 8.58 0.55
C ALA A 59 -8.46 7.35 -0.03
N ILE A 60 -8.24 7.09 -1.31
CA ILE A 60 -8.95 6.08 -2.10
C ILE A 60 -7.98 4.96 -2.46
N LEU A 61 -8.21 3.75 -1.94
CA LEU A 61 -7.43 2.56 -2.29
C LEU A 61 -7.86 2.08 -3.67
N ILE A 62 -6.99 2.18 -4.68
CA ILE A 62 -7.37 1.82 -6.06
C ILE A 62 -6.76 0.50 -6.54
N ALA A 63 -5.68 0.01 -5.91
CA ALA A 63 -5.11 -1.30 -6.24
C ALA A 63 -4.49 -1.98 -5.03
N VAL A 64 -4.58 -3.30 -5.00
CA VAL A 64 -3.93 -4.15 -4.00
C VAL A 64 -3.27 -5.33 -4.70
N GLN A 65 -2.04 -5.66 -4.31
CA GLN A 65 -1.37 -6.90 -4.73
C GLN A 65 -1.08 -7.76 -3.50
N ASP A 66 -1.26 -9.08 -3.60
CA ASP A 66 -0.78 -10.04 -2.62
C ASP A 66 -0.23 -11.31 -3.29
N HIS A 67 -0.01 -12.36 -2.50
CA HIS A 67 0.49 -13.66 -2.97
C HIS A 67 -0.46 -14.41 -3.93
N THR A 68 -1.73 -14.01 -4.01
CA THR A 68 -2.75 -14.62 -4.88
C THR A 68 -2.96 -13.88 -6.19
N GLY A 69 -2.59 -12.59 -6.25
CA GLY A 69 -2.67 -11.79 -7.47
C GLY A 69 -2.77 -10.29 -7.18
N SER A 70 -3.12 -9.52 -8.19
CA SER A 70 -3.37 -8.09 -8.09
C SER A 70 -4.81 -7.77 -8.49
N ILE A 71 -5.40 -6.80 -7.81
CA ILE A 71 -6.76 -6.32 -8.08
C ILE A 71 -6.76 -4.79 -8.19
N TYR A 72 -7.68 -4.26 -8.99
CA TYR A 72 -7.79 -2.85 -9.29
C TYR A 72 -9.26 -2.38 -9.36
N ASN A 73 -9.53 -1.20 -8.81
CA ASN A 73 -10.79 -0.48 -9.01
C ASN A 73 -10.53 1.02 -8.93
N GLU A 74 -10.69 1.70 -10.06
CA GLU A 74 -10.54 3.15 -10.19
C GLU A 74 -11.47 3.95 -9.25
N ASN A 75 -12.64 3.40 -8.90
CA ASN A 75 -13.60 4.03 -7.98
C ASN A 75 -13.32 3.75 -6.50
N GLY A 76 -12.32 2.91 -6.22
CA GLY A 76 -11.91 2.56 -4.87
C GLY A 76 -12.31 1.15 -4.44
N ILE A 77 -11.49 0.59 -3.57
CA ILE A 77 -11.63 -0.71 -2.93
C ILE A 77 -11.84 -0.46 -1.44
N ASP A 78 -12.92 -1.01 -0.89
CA ASP A 78 -13.21 -0.92 0.53
C ASP A 78 -12.30 -1.90 1.32
N PRO A 79 -11.36 -1.42 2.17
CA PRO A 79 -10.42 -2.29 2.88
C PRO A 79 -11.10 -3.28 3.84
N GLU A 80 -12.24 -2.89 4.41
CA GLU A 80 -13.03 -3.74 5.30
C GLU A 80 -13.72 -4.87 4.55
N ALA A 81 -14.35 -4.58 3.40
CA ALA A 81 -14.93 -5.59 2.53
C ALA A 81 -13.85 -6.53 1.97
N LEU A 82 -12.68 -5.99 1.58
CA LEU A 82 -11.56 -6.80 1.11
C LEU A 82 -11.01 -7.72 2.21
N LEU A 83 -10.94 -7.23 3.46
CA LEU A 83 -10.53 -8.06 4.59
C LEU A 83 -11.53 -9.18 4.87
N ALA A 84 -12.84 -8.90 4.76
CA ALA A 84 -13.88 -9.92 4.90
C ALA A 84 -13.72 -11.02 3.84
N HIS A 85 -13.54 -10.62 2.58
CA HIS A 85 -13.23 -11.54 1.48
C HIS A 85 -11.97 -12.37 1.76
N ALA A 86 -10.87 -11.73 2.15
CA ALA A 86 -9.61 -12.44 2.40
C ALA A 86 -9.75 -13.48 3.51
N LYS A 87 -10.52 -13.20 4.57
CA LYS A 87 -10.79 -14.19 5.65
C LYS A 87 -11.53 -15.44 5.15
N GLU A 88 -12.42 -15.28 4.17
CA GLU A 88 -13.16 -16.39 3.56
C GLU A 88 -12.34 -17.13 2.50
N ASN A 89 -11.30 -16.48 1.95
CA ASN A 89 -10.49 -16.97 0.84
C ASN A 89 -9.04 -17.27 1.26
N GLN A 90 -8.86 -17.90 2.43
CA GLN A 90 -7.55 -18.38 2.92
C GLN A 90 -6.48 -17.28 3.05
N GLY A 91 -6.89 -16.02 3.23
CA GLY A 91 -6.02 -14.85 3.30
C GLY A 91 -5.71 -14.18 1.96
N GLY A 92 -6.27 -14.67 0.84
CA GLY A 92 -6.04 -14.14 -0.50
C GLY A 92 -7.07 -13.10 -0.95
N ILE A 93 -6.64 -12.12 -1.75
CA ILE A 93 -7.51 -11.09 -2.33
C ILE A 93 -8.11 -11.46 -3.70
N LYS A 94 -7.59 -12.49 -4.37
CA LYS A 94 -8.06 -12.88 -5.71
C LYS A 94 -9.56 -13.21 -5.71
N GLY A 95 -10.25 -12.80 -6.79
CA GLY A 95 -11.69 -13.03 -6.96
C GLY A 95 -12.59 -12.10 -6.14
N PHE A 96 -12.05 -11.04 -5.54
CA PHE A 96 -12.85 -10.04 -4.83
C PHE A 96 -13.82 -9.33 -5.78
N GLY A 97 -15.13 -9.51 -5.58
CA GLY A 97 -16.16 -8.98 -6.49
C GLY A 97 -16.26 -7.45 -6.58
N GLY A 98 -15.57 -6.72 -5.69
CA GLY A 98 -15.50 -5.25 -5.71
C GLY A 98 -14.34 -4.68 -6.53
N ALA A 99 -13.58 -5.51 -7.25
CA ALA A 99 -12.45 -5.08 -8.08
C ALA A 99 -12.24 -6.03 -9.27
N GLU A 100 -11.52 -5.54 -10.27
CA GLU A 100 -11.11 -6.31 -11.45
C GLU A 100 -9.73 -6.93 -11.21
N GLU A 101 -9.42 -8.05 -11.85
CA GLU A 101 -8.07 -8.60 -11.82
C GLU A 101 -7.10 -7.71 -12.60
N LEU A 102 -5.92 -7.47 -12.02
CA LEU A 102 -4.83 -6.74 -12.63
C LEU A 102 -3.66 -7.71 -12.87
N GLU A 103 -3.01 -7.61 -14.02
CA GLU A 103 -1.76 -8.34 -14.27
C GLU A 103 -0.70 -7.93 -13.23
N ASN A 104 -0.02 -8.90 -12.62
CA ASN A 104 0.87 -8.64 -11.50
C ASN A 104 2.02 -7.69 -11.87
N GLU A 105 2.51 -7.79 -13.10
CA GLU A 105 3.57 -6.97 -13.68
C GLU A 105 3.13 -5.51 -13.84
N LYS A 106 1.83 -5.24 -13.91
CA LYS A 106 1.25 -3.89 -14.03
C LYS A 106 0.97 -3.22 -12.70
N PHE A 107 1.10 -3.93 -11.57
CA PHE A 107 0.78 -3.36 -10.26
C PHE A 107 1.61 -2.10 -9.95
N PHE A 108 2.94 -2.19 -10.06
CA PHE A 108 3.84 -1.06 -9.75
C PHE A 108 3.73 0.10 -10.73
N SER A 109 3.24 -0.14 -11.95
CA SER A 109 3.01 0.89 -12.96
C SER A 109 1.62 1.52 -12.90
N THR A 110 0.78 1.12 -11.92
CA THR A 110 -0.53 1.71 -11.69
C THR A 110 -0.38 3.19 -11.28
N PRO A 111 -0.92 4.15 -12.06
CA PRO A 111 -0.84 5.56 -11.70
C PRO A 111 -1.57 5.85 -10.39
N CYS A 112 -0.85 6.42 -9.43
CA CYS A 112 -1.39 6.75 -8.10
C CYS A 112 -0.69 7.99 -7.53
N ASP A 113 -1.20 8.54 -6.43
CA ASP A 113 -0.49 9.58 -5.69
C ASP A 113 0.51 8.98 -4.69
N ILE A 114 0.19 7.81 -4.13
CA ILE A 114 0.95 7.15 -3.06
C ILE A 114 1.05 5.64 -3.32
N LEU A 115 2.27 5.11 -3.37
CA LEU A 115 2.57 3.68 -3.49
C LEU A 115 3.09 3.14 -2.15
N ILE A 116 2.47 2.10 -1.62
CA ILE A 116 2.80 1.55 -0.30
C ILE A 116 3.27 0.09 -0.42
N PRO A 117 4.58 -0.17 -0.52
CA PRO A 117 5.11 -1.52 -0.50
C PRO A 117 5.17 -2.05 0.95
N ALA A 118 4.32 -3.04 1.26
CA ALA A 118 4.15 -3.62 2.59
C ALA A 118 4.11 -5.17 2.58
N ALA A 119 4.70 -5.79 1.55
CA ALA A 119 4.80 -7.24 1.41
C ALA A 119 6.19 -7.78 1.82
N LEU A 120 7.10 -7.88 0.85
CA LEU A 120 8.45 -8.42 1.00
C LEU A 120 9.50 -7.36 0.66
N GLY A 121 10.77 -7.66 0.91
CA GLY A 121 11.89 -6.85 0.43
C GLY A 121 12.12 -7.01 -1.09
N ASN A 122 12.90 -6.11 -1.69
CA ASN A 122 13.33 -6.13 -3.09
C ASN A 122 12.17 -6.33 -4.10
N GLN A 123 11.08 -5.60 -3.91
CA GLN A 123 9.92 -5.63 -4.80
C GLN A 123 9.96 -4.50 -5.83
N ILE A 124 10.58 -3.38 -5.47
CA ILE A 124 10.86 -2.27 -6.37
C ILE A 124 12.33 -2.39 -6.77
N THR A 125 12.55 -2.73 -8.04
CA THR A 125 13.88 -2.97 -8.62
C THR A 125 14.09 -2.13 -9.86
N VAL A 126 15.33 -2.14 -10.38
CA VAL A 126 15.67 -1.45 -11.66
C VAL A 126 14.75 -1.86 -12.82
N ASP A 127 14.19 -3.07 -12.78
CA ASP A 127 13.32 -3.60 -13.84
C ASP A 127 11.93 -2.94 -13.86
N ASN A 128 11.46 -2.41 -12.73
CA ASN A 128 10.12 -1.81 -12.63
C ASN A 128 10.12 -0.33 -12.21
N ALA A 129 11.23 0.20 -11.69
CA ALA A 129 11.34 1.58 -11.21
C ALA A 129 10.98 2.63 -12.28
N ASP A 130 11.31 2.35 -13.55
CA ASP A 130 11.00 3.26 -14.67
C ASP A 130 9.48 3.38 -14.92
N GLY A 131 8.73 2.30 -14.69
CA GLY A 131 7.28 2.26 -14.87
C GLY A 131 6.47 2.91 -13.73
N ILE A 132 7.09 3.16 -12.58
CA ILE A 132 6.40 3.72 -11.40
C ILE A 132 5.97 5.16 -11.67
N GLN A 133 4.69 5.44 -11.42
CA GLN A 133 4.03 6.74 -11.59
C GLN A 133 3.33 7.12 -10.27
N THR A 134 4.10 7.70 -9.35
CA THR A 134 3.63 8.15 -8.04
C THR A 134 4.34 9.42 -7.61
N THR A 135 3.81 10.12 -6.61
CA THR A 135 4.50 11.24 -5.96
C THR A 135 5.28 10.77 -4.72
N LEU A 136 4.69 9.82 -3.98
CA LEU A 136 5.26 9.26 -2.76
C LEU A 136 5.31 7.73 -2.84
N ILE A 137 6.41 7.16 -2.39
CA ILE A 137 6.54 5.77 -1.99
C ILE A 137 6.66 5.76 -0.46
N ALA A 138 5.80 5.03 0.23
CA ALA A 138 5.82 4.96 1.69
C ALA A 138 6.09 3.52 2.15
N GLU A 139 7.35 3.22 2.47
CA GLU A 139 7.79 1.87 2.76
C GLU A 139 7.21 1.32 4.07
N GLY A 140 6.38 0.27 3.95
CA GLY A 140 5.84 -0.48 5.09
C GLY A 140 6.58 -1.79 5.36
N ALA A 141 7.28 -2.32 4.36
CA ALA A 141 8.17 -3.48 4.48
C ALA A 141 9.61 -3.04 4.80
N ASN A 142 10.46 -3.99 5.20
CA ASN A 142 11.89 -3.73 5.38
C ASN A 142 12.61 -3.90 4.03
N GLY A 143 13.18 -2.82 3.49
CA GLY A 143 13.93 -2.81 2.23
C GLY A 143 13.13 -3.27 1.01
N PRO A 144 11.90 -2.75 0.76
CA PRO A 144 11.15 -3.10 -0.45
C PRO A 144 11.77 -2.52 -1.72
N THR A 145 12.54 -1.43 -1.62
CA THR A 145 13.22 -0.78 -2.74
C THR A 145 14.71 -1.12 -2.72
N ASP A 146 15.25 -1.59 -3.84
CA ASP A 146 16.70 -1.76 -3.97
C ASP A 146 17.41 -0.41 -4.20
N SER A 147 18.68 -0.30 -3.84
CA SER A 147 19.41 0.98 -3.92
C SER A 147 19.54 1.52 -5.34
N ALA A 148 19.58 0.67 -6.36
CA ALA A 148 19.68 1.11 -7.74
C ALA A 148 18.34 1.65 -8.27
N ALA A 149 17.22 1.05 -7.83
CA ALA A 149 15.88 1.52 -8.07
C ALA A 149 15.61 2.86 -7.36
N GLU A 150 16.04 2.99 -6.11
CA GLU A 150 15.96 4.24 -5.35
C GLU A 150 16.62 5.40 -6.11
N GLU A 151 17.83 5.20 -6.66
CA GLU A 151 18.49 6.23 -7.47
C GLU A 151 17.66 6.65 -8.70
N ILE A 152 17.00 5.71 -9.38
CA ILE A 152 16.14 5.99 -10.54
C ILE A 152 14.93 6.82 -10.10
N LEU A 153 14.28 6.41 -9.01
CA LEU A 153 13.07 7.04 -8.50
C LEU A 153 13.33 8.47 -7.98
N LEU A 154 14.42 8.67 -7.25
CA LEU A 154 14.84 9.99 -6.79
C LEU A 154 15.18 10.91 -7.97
N LYS A 155 15.84 10.41 -9.02
CA LYS A 155 16.10 11.17 -10.27
C LYS A 155 14.81 11.55 -11.00
N LYS A 156 13.74 10.74 -10.87
CA LYS A 156 12.39 11.05 -11.37
C LYS A 156 11.63 12.04 -10.50
N GLY A 157 12.18 12.46 -9.36
CA GLY A 157 11.53 13.38 -8.42
C GLY A 157 10.49 12.74 -7.51
N ILE A 158 10.51 11.40 -7.40
CA ILE A 158 9.62 10.64 -6.52
C ILE A 158 10.20 10.69 -5.10
N THR A 159 9.36 11.00 -4.11
CA THR A 159 9.74 10.93 -2.69
C THR A 159 9.62 9.49 -2.18
N ILE A 160 10.56 9.03 -1.35
CA ILE A 160 10.56 7.72 -0.68
C ILE A 160 10.70 7.93 0.84
#